data_AF-A0A2W4LIX9-F1
#
_entry.id   AF-A0A2W4LIX9-F1
#
_cell.length_a   1.000
_cell.length_b   1.000
_cell.length_c   1.000
_cell.angle_alpha   90.00
_cell.angle_beta   90.00
_cell.angle_gamma   90.00
#
_symmetry.space_group_name_H-M   'P 1'
#
loop_
_entity.id
_entity.type
_entity.pdbx_description
1 polymer ?
#
loop_
_entity_poly.entity_id
_entity_poly.type
_entity_poly.pdbx_seq_one_letter_code
_entity_poly.pdbx_strand_id
1 'polypeptide(L)'
;MGAGLLSFAVAATLAACGHATPEDDPHYSAIIGEILAEAEDVGIDSDARAVLIAAMEANRPISLEEVKQAQYATIDCVRAVGFDVQVFEHAGAPGGIAYIFGIPGRTGDLPEEMATQAYACEERSVWWIDAAYQRTNVKDIESLEERFEPFRSAFITCLLERGAPATQDMTPDELLELDGDRAYYEGHSLPCVAVVGFDVAP
;
A
#
# COMPACT_ATOMS: atom_id res chain seq x y z
N MET A 1 75.34 4.67 -18.83
CA MET A 1 74.59 4.97 -20.07
C MET A 1 74.18 3.62 -20.65
N GLY A 2 72.92 3.19 -20.77
CA GLY A 2 71.64 3.75 -20.39
C GLY A 2 70.70 2.62 -19.95
N ALA A 3 69.72 2.98 -19.11
CA ALA A 3 68.73 2.08 -18.53
C ALA A 3 67.70 1.65 -19.58
N GLY A 4 67.52 0.34 -19.77
CA GLY A 4 66.47 -0.24 -20.60
C GLY A 4 65.18 -0.38 -19.80
N LEU A 5 64.13 0.28 -20.28
CA LEU A 5 62.82 0.42 -19.66
C LEU A 5 62.09 -0.92 -19.50
N LEU A 6 61.74 -1.24 -18.25
CA LEU A 6 60.77 -2.26 -17.87
C LEU A 6 59.39 -1.88 -18.43
N SER A 7 58.93 -2.58 -19.47
CA SER A 7 57.55 -2.48 -19.94
C SER A 7 56.63 -3.23 -18.97
N PHE A 8 56.01 -2.49 -18.05
CA PHE A 8 54.84 -2.95 -17.31
C PHE A 8 53.66 -3.01 -18.28
N ALA A 9 53.33 -4.21 -18.76
CA ALA A 9 52.05 -4.47 -19.39
C ALA A 9 50.97 -4.39 -18.31
N VAL A 10 50.34 -3.22 -18.18
CA VAL A 10 49.10 -3.06 -17.42
C VAL A 10 48.04 -3.88 -18.16
N ALA A 11 47.76 -5.08 -17.64
CA ALA A 11 46.60 -5.84 -18.04
C ALA A 11 45.37 -5.01 -17.68
N ALA A 12 44.79 -4.36 -18.70
CA ALA A 12 43.46 -3.78 -18.62
C ALA A 12 42.47 -4.94 -18.46
N THR A 13 42.25 -5.38 -17.23
CA THR A 13 41.04 -6.09 -16.84
C THR A 13 39.89 -5.14 -17.13
N LEU A 14 39.24 -5.34 -18.28
CA LEU A 14 37.89 -4.88 -18.56
C LEU A 14 37.03 -5.43 -17.42
N ALA A 15 36.87 -4.62 -16.38
CA ALA A 15 35.71 -4.72 -15.51
C ALA A 15 34.53 -4.45 -16.42
N ALA A 16 33.96 -5.54 -16.95
CA ALA A 16 32.60 -5.52 -17.42
C ALA A 16 31.80 -5.04 -16.21
N CYS A 17 31.42 -3.77 -16.23
CA CYS A 17 30.25 -3.29 -15.53
C CYS A 17 29.08 -4.03 -16.16
N GLY A 18 28.94 -5.31 -15.80
CA GLY A 18 27.68 -6.00 -15.91
C GLY A 18 26.73 -5.15 -15.10
N HIS A 19 25.91 -4.37 -15.79
CA HIS A 19 24.57 -4.15 -15.29
C HIS A 19 24.09 -5.55 -14.94
N ALA A 20 23.94 -5.83 -13.65
CA ALA A 20 23.01 -6.84 -13.23
C ALA A 20 21.72 -6.43 -13.94
N THR A 21 21.39 -7.14 -15.03
CA THR A 21 20.00 -7.24 -15.44
C THR A 21 19.27 -7.61 -14.17
N PRO A 22 18.29 -6.81 -13.71
CA PRO A 22 17.46 -7.23 -12.60
C PRO A 22 17.02 -8.65 -12.93
N GLU A 23 17.41 -9.61 -12.10
CA GLU A 23 16.79 -10.92 -12.16
C GLU A 23 15.29 -10.66 -12.11
N ASP A 24 14.55 -11.37 -12.97
CA ASP A 24 13.08 -11.40 -12.97
C ASP A 24 12.61 -11.89 -11.60
N ASP A 25 12.66 -11.02 -10.59
CA ASP A 25 12.16 -11.29 -9.26
C ASP A 25 10.65 -11.25 -9.37
N PRO A 26 9.94 -12.40 -9.29
CA PRO A 26 8.48 -12.47 -9.49
C PRO A 26 7.72 -11.87 -8.29
N HIS A 27 8.41 -11.12 -7.44
CA HIS A 27 7.91 -10.52 -6.23
C HIS A 27 6.62 -9.72 -6.43
N TYR A 28 6.55 -8.88 -7.46
CA TYR A 28 5.38 -8.04 -7.71
C TYR A 28 4.20 -8.85 -8.25
N SER A 29 4.43 -9.76 -9.20
CA SER A 29 3.36 -10.61 -9.71
C SER A 29 2.73 -11.48 -8.61
N ALA A 30 3.53 -11.98 -7.66
CA ALA A 30 3.04 -12.76 -6.52
C ALA A 30 2.17 -11.90 -5.57
N ILE A 31 2.69 -10.74 -5.13
CA ILE A 31 1.94 -9.80 -4.27
C ILE A 31 0.62 -9.40 -4.92
N ILE A 32 0.65 -8.98 -6.18
CA ILE A 32 -0.55 -8.50 -6.87
C ILE A 32 -1.53 -9.66 -7.11
N GLY A 33 -1.03 -10.88 -7.32
CA GLY A 33 -1.86 -12.07 -7.47
C GLY A 33 -2.66 -12.42 -6.22
N GLU A 34 -2.05 -12.31 -5.03
CA GLU A 34 -2.75 -12.49 -3.74
C GLU A 34 -3.86 -11.45 -3.57
N ILE A 35 -3.53 -10.17 -3.78
CA ILE A 35 -4.47 -9.06 -3.67
C ILE A 35 -5.63 -9.22 -4.65
N LEU A 36 -5.36 -9.64 -5.89
CA LEU A 36 -6.40 -9.83 -6.90
C LEU A 36 -7.36 -10.96 -6.50
N ALA A 37 -6.87 -12.03 -5.87
CA ALA A 37 -7.72 -13.14 -5.41
C ALA A 37 -8.70 -12.68 -4.31
N GLU A 38 -8.21 -11.92 -3.32
CA GLU A 38 -9.06 -11.33 -2.28
C GLU A 38 -10.05 -10.32 -2.84
N ALA A 39 -9.60 -9.48 -3.77
CA ALA A 39 -10.45 -8.47 -4.41
C ALA A 39 -11.58 -9.07 -5.25
N GLU A 40 -11.36 -10.25 -5.86
CA GLU A 40 -12.39 -10.95 -6.61
C GLU A 40 -13.53 -11.47 -5.71
N ASP A 41 -13.25 -11.83 -4.44
CA ASP A 41 -14.27 -12.30 -3.49
C ASP A 41 -15.25 -11.19 -3.06
N VAL A 42 -14.81 -9.92 -3.06
CA VAL A 42 -15.65 -8.76 -2.73
C VAL A 42 -16.26 -8.05 -3.95
N GLY A 43 -15.91 -8.50 -5.16
CA GLY A 43 -16.44 -7.93 -6.40
C GLY A 43 -15.79 -6.60 -6.82
N ILE A 44 -14.47 -6.58 -6.90
CA ILE A 44 -13.68 -5.47 -7.46
C ILE A 44 -14.22 -4.94 -8.80
N ASP A 45 -14.19 -3.62 -8.96
CA ASP A 45 -14.57 -2.92 -10.19
C ASP A 45 -13.62 -3.23 -11.34
N SER A 46 -14.15 -3.23 -12.56
CA SER A 46 -13.41 -3.65 -13.77
C SER A 46 -12.14 -2.85 -14.02
N ASP A 47 -12.15 -1.56 -13.69
CA ASP A 47 -11.05 -0.66 -13.97
C ASP A 47 -9.89 -0.90 -13.00
N ALA A 48 -10.19 -1.03 -11.70
CA ALA A 48 -9.20 -1.41 -10.69
C ALA A 48 -8.62 -2.81 -10.99
N ARG A 49 -9.49 -3.76 -11.35
CA ARG A 49 -9.06 -5.10 -11.79
C ARG A 49 -8.10 -5.04 -12.98
N ALA A 50 -8.38 -4.19 -13.98
CA ALA A 50 -7.53 -4.06 -15.16
C ALA A 50 -6.15 -3.50 -14.82
N VAL A 51 -6.07 -2.54 -13.89
CA VAL A 51 -4.79 -1.99 -13.39
C VAL A 51 -3.96 -3.07 -12.72
N LEU A 52 -4.55 -3.85 -11.80
CA LEU A 52 -3.85 -4.93 -11.10
C LEU A 52 -3.34 -5.99 -12.08
N ILE A 53 -4.18 -6.45 -13.02
CA ILE A 53 -3.77 -7.43 -14.03
C ILE A 53 -2.62 -6.90 -14.89
N ALA A 54 -2.71 -5.65 -15.36
CA ALA A 54 -1.67 -5.05 -16.19
C ALA A 54 -0.33 -4.91 -15.44
N ALA A 55 -0.35 -4.58 -14.15
CA ALA A 55 0.85 -4.50 -13.33
C ALA A 55 1.44 -5.89 -13.03
N MET A 56 0.58 -6.87 -12.75
CA MET A 56 0.95 -8.27 -12.52
C MET A 56 1.59 -8.91 -13.76
N GLU A 57 0.97 -8.76 -14.93
CA GLU A 57 1.47 -9.30 -16.21
C GLU A 57 2.79 -8.66 -16.62
N ALA A 58 2.99 -7.38 -16.27
CA ALA A 58 4.23 -6.65 -16.52
C ALA A 58 5.29 -6.83 -15.41
N ASN A 59 4.99 -7.61 -14.36
CA ASN A 59 5.79 -7.79 -13.15
C ASN A 59 6.41 -6.46 -12.65
N ARG A 60 5.55 -5.47 -12.41
CA ARG A 60 5.96 -4.12 -11.98
C ARG A 60 5.17 -3.67 -10.75
N PRO A 61 5.70 -2.73 -9.96
CA PRO A 61 4.93 -2.12 -8.90
C PRO A 61 3.78 -1.28 -9.47
N ILE A 62 2.77 -1.06 -8.63
CA ILE A 62 1.74 -0.05 -8.89
C ILE A 62 2.39 1.32 -8.77
N SER A 63 2.08 2.21 -9.72
CA SER A 63 2.59 3.58 -9.73
C SER A 63 1.71 4.52 -8.92
N LEU A 64 2.30 5.63 -8.47
CA LEU A 64 1.58 6.69 -7.76
C LEU A 64 0.42 7.26 -8.60
N GLU A 65 0.58 7.34 -9.92
CA GLU A 65 -0.45 7.86 -10.83
C GLU A 65 -1.65 6.90 -10.94
N GLU A 66 -1.42 5.58 -10.89
CA GLU A 66 -2.50 4.59 -10.88
C GLU A 66 -3.32 4.66 -9.59
N VAL A 67 -2.65 4.86 -8.45
CA VAL A 67 -3.33 5.17 -7.18
C VAL A 67 -4.17 6.44 -7.31
N LYS A 68 -3.58 7.51 -7.85
CA LYS A 68 -4.25 8.80 -8.03
C LYS A 68 -5.52 8.67 -8.88
N GLN A 69 -5.45 7.87 -9.95
CA GLN A 69 -6.60 7.60 -10.82
C GLN A 69 -7.69 6.80 -10.10
N ALA A 70 -7.32 5.79 -9.32
CA ALA A 70 -8.27 5.02 -8.52
C ALA A 70 -8.97 5.90 -7.47
N GLN A 71 -8.24 6.79 -6.81
CA GLN A 71 -8.79 7.77 -5.87
C GLN A 71 -9.82 8.69 -6.53
N TYR A 72 -9.53 9.22 -7.73
CA TYR A 72 -10.51 10.04 -8.45
C TYR A 72 -11.75 9.25 -8.89
N ALA A 73 -11.58 8.02 -9.35
CA ALA A 73 -12.71 7.15 -9.70
C ALA A 73 -13.62 6.89 -8.49
N THR A 74 -13.03 6.62 -7.33
CA THR A 74 -13.77 6.46 -6.07
C THR A 74 -14.46 7.76 -5.65
N ILE A 75 -13.79 8.92 -5.73
CA ILE A 75 -14.40 10.23 -5.47
C ILE A 75 -15.64 10.45 -6.35
N ASP A 76 -15.57 10.10 -7.63
CA ASP A 76 -16.70 10.26 -8.55
C ASP A 76 -17.85 9.28 -8.24
N CYS A 77 -17.54 8.05 -7.81
CA CYS A 77 -18.54 7.11 -7.30
C CYS A 77 -19.24 7.65 -6.04
N VAL A 78 -18.48 8.16 -5.07
CA VAL A 78 -19.03 8.75 -3.83
C VAL A 78 -19.90 9.98 -4.12
N ARG A 79 -19.51 10.82 -5.10
CA ARG A 79 -20.36 11.92 -5.60
C ARG A 79 -21.66 11.41 -6.22
N ALA A 80 -21.61 10.31 -6.96
CA ALA A 80 -22.79 9.72 -7.59
C ALA A 80 -23.78 9.15 -6.55
N VAL A 81 -23.30 8.70 -5.39
CA VAL A 81 -24.14 8.33 -4.23
C VAL A 81 -24.88 9.54 -3.64
N GLY A 82 -24.38 10.77 -3.89
CA GLY A 82 -25.02 12.02 -3.49
C GLY A 82 -24.28 12.77 -2.38
N PHE A 83 -23.04 12.39 -2.08
CA PHE A 83 -22.19 13.13 -1.16
C PHE A 83 -21.51 14.33 -1.82
N ASP A 84 -21.30 15.37 -1.02
CA ASP A 84 -20.32 16.40 -1.34
C ASP A 84 -18.94 15.91 -0.90
N VAL A 85 -17.95 16.02 -1.78
CA VAL A 85 -16.61 15.48 -1.56
C VAL A 85 -15.59 16.60 -1.66
N GLN A 86 -14.88 16.84 -0.57
CA GLN A 86 -13.75 17.77 -0.52
C GLN A 86 -12.46 17.00 -0.77
N VAL A 87 -11.65 17.50 -1.70
CA VAL A 87 -10.40 16.86 -2.14
C VAL A 87 -9.23 17.73 -1.70
N PHE A 88 -8.23 17.08 -1.12
CA PHE A 88 -6.98 17.68 -0.67
C PHE A 88 -5.83 17.10 -1.51
N GLU A 89 -5.32 17.91 -2.44
CA GLU A 89 -4.13 17.58 -3.21
C GLU A 89 -2.87 17.76 -2.35
N HIS A 90 -1.82 17.00 -2.67
CA HIS A 90 -0.55 16.97 -1.93
C HIS A 90 -0.70 16.56 -0.46
N ALA A 91 -1.70 15.73 -0.16
CA ALA A 91 -1.83 15.11 1.14
C ALA A 91 -0.70 14.08 1.36
N GLY A 92 -0.34 13.81 2.62
CA GLY A 92 0.59 12.74 3.00
C GLY A 92 0.01 11.33 2.86
N ALA A 93 -0.95 11.12 1.96
CA ALA A 93 -1.60 9.85 1.67
C ALA A 93 -0.97 9.18 0.42
N PRO A 94 -1.11 7.86 0.25
CA PRO A 94 -0.82 7.20 -1.02
C PRO A 94 -1.48 7.94 -2.18
N GLY A 95 -0.82 8.08 -3.33
CA GLY A 95 -1.34 8.87 -4.47
C GLY A 95 -1.26 10.39 -4.32
N GLY A 96 -0.96 10.92 -3.12
CA GLY A 96 -0.90 12.35 -2.85
C GLY A 96 -2.26 13.04 -2.80
N ILE A 97 -3.37 12.30 -2.76
CA ILE A 97 -4.72 12.82 -2.57
C ILE A 97 -5.30 12.27 -1.26
N ALA A 98 -5.93 13.14 -0.48
CA ALA A 98 -6.90 12.73 0.53
C ALA A 98 -8.27 13.34 0.20
N TYR A 99 -9.35 12.69 0.63
CA TYR A 99 -10.68 13.26 0.48
C TYR A 99 -11.54 12.97 1.71
N ILE A 100 -12.50 13.86 1.96
CA ILE A 100 -13.55 13.67 2.96
C ILE A 100 -14.89 13.91 2.30
N PHE A 101 -15.91 13.19 2.72
CA PHE A 101 -17.25 13.31 2.15
C PHE A 101 -18.32 13.50 3.22
N GLY A 102 -19.38 14.20 2.86
CA GLY A 102 -20.48 14.52 3.76
C GLY A 102 -21.72 15.06 3.03
N ILE A 103 -22.78 15.33 3.79
CA ILE A 103 -24.01 15.89 3.24
C ILE A 103 -24.04 17.38 3.62
N PRO A 104 -24.16 18.31 2.64
CA PRO A 104 -24.21 19.74 2.92
C PRO A 104 -25.26 20.11 3.97
N GLY A 105 -24.85 20.87 4.99
CA GLY A 105 -25.74 21.32 6.07
C GLY A 105 -26.09 20.25 7.11
N ARG A 106 -25.53 19.04 7.01
CA ARG A 106 -25.68 17.99 8.02
C ARG A 106 -24.45 17.96 8.93
N THR A 107 -24.71 17.82 10.23
CA THR A 107 -23.69 17.48 11.24
C THR A 107 -24.09 16.19 11.94
N GLY A 108 -23.12 15.36 12.31
CA GLY A 108 -23.35 14.02 12.89
C GLY A 108 -23.47 12.91 11.85
N ASP A 109 -23.99 11.75 12.28
CA ASP A 109 -23.93 10.51 11.51
C ASP A 109 -24.60 10.61 10.14
N LEU A 110 -23.94 10.01 9.15
CA LEU A 110 -24.45 9.85 7.80
C LEU A 110 -25.59 8.82 7.80
N PRO A 111 -26.58 8.93 6.88
CA PRO A 111 -27.56 7.87 6.69
C PRO A 111 -26.83 6.55 6.37
N GLU A 112 -27.11 5.51 7.15
CA GLU A 112 -26.41 4.22 7.09
C GLU A 112 -26.33 3.67 5.66
N GLU A 113 -27.46 3.63 4.95
CA GLU A 113 -27.52 3.14 3.57
C GLU A 113 -26.63 3.93 2.59
N MET A 114 -26.55 5.25 2.75
CA MET A 114 -25.66 6.07 1.91
C MET A 114 -24.19 5.86 2.29
N ALA A 115 -23.90 5.77 3.58
CA ALA A 115 -22.55 5.50 4.07
C ALA A 115 -22.07 4.14 3.54
N THR A 116 -22.88 3.08 3.65
CA THR A 116 -22.59 1.76 3.08
C THR A 116 -22.29 1.82 1.58
N GLN A 117 -23.05 2.61 0.81
CA GLN A 117 -22.80 2.75 -0.62
C GLN A 117 -21.51 3.52 -0.93
N ALA A 118 -21.17 4.54 -0.14
CA ALA A 118 -19.89 5.25 -0.28
C ALA A 118 -18.70 4.34 0.07
N TYR A 119 -18.81 3.56 1.14
CA TYR A 119 -17.81 2.56 1.52
C TYR A 119 -17.64 1.49 0.43
N ALA A 120 -18.74 1.04 -0.19
CA ALA A 120 -18.67 0.13 -1.32
C ALA A 120 -17.99 0.73 -2.57
N CYS A 121 -17.87 2.07 -2.70
CA CYS A 121 -17.06 2.70 -3.74
C CYS A 121 -15.55 2.60 -3.46
N GLU A 122 -15.17 2.57 -2.18
CA GLU A 122 -13.78 2.41 -1.76
C GLU A 122 -13.33 0.95 -1.87
N GLU A 123 -14.14 0.07 -1.29
CA GLU A 123 -13.89 -1.37 -1.20
C GLU A 123 -13.83 -2.06 -2.55
N ARG A 124 -14.52 -1.55 -3.59
CA ARG A 124 -14.45 -2.16 -4.93
C ARG A 124 -13.37 -1.55 -5.82
N SER A 125 -12.65 -0.52 -5.38
CA SER A 125 -11.70 0.19 -6.24
C SER A 125 -10.41 0.54 -5.51
N VAL A 126 -10.35 1.74 -4.92
CA VAL A 126 -9.10 2.35 -4.46
C VAL A 126 -8.40 1.53 -3.37
N TRP A 127 -9.14 0.82 -2.52
CA TRP A 127 -8.54 0.01 -1.46
C TRP A 127 -7.53 -1.00 -2.02
N TRP A 128 -7.91 -1.76 -3.04
CA TRP A 128 -7.03 -2.78 -3.63
C TRP A 128 -5.83 -2.19 -4.35
N ILE A 129 -6.00 -1.03 -5.00
CA ILE A 129 -4.89 -0.33 -5.66
C ILE A 129 -3.91 0.24 -4.63
N ASP A 130 -4.41 0.80 -3.52
CA ASP A 130 -3.59 1.28 -2.41
C ASP A 130 -2.83 0.15 -1.72
N ALA A 131 -3.49 -0.97 -1.45
CA ALA A 131 -2.87 -2.16 -0.88
C ALA A 131 -1.73 -2.67 -1.76
N ALA A 132 -1.98 -2.78 -3.08
CA ALA A 132 -0.97 -3.19 -4.04
C ALA A 132 0.17 -2.18 -4.16
N TYR A 133 -0.13 -0.88 -4.14
CA TYR A 133 0.89 0.17 -4.13
C TYR A 133 1.80 0.07 -2.92
N GLN A 134 1.23 -0.05 -1.72
CA GLN A 134 2.01 -0.17 -0.50
C GLN A 134 2.89 -1.42 -0.54
N ARG A 135 2.33 -2.60 -0.79
CA ARG A 135 3.08 -3.87 -0.77
C ARG A 135 4.14 -3.96 -1.88
N THR A 136 3.89 -3.38 -3.06
CA THR A 136 4.86 -3.42 -4.17
C THR A 136 5.90 -2.29 -4.14
N ASN A 137 5.69 -1.22 -3.37
CA ASN A 137 6.65 -0.12 -3.24
C ASN A 137 7.40 -0.09 -1.89
N VAL A 138 7.14 -1.05 -0.99
CA VAL A 138 8.00 -1.32 0.15
C VAL A 138 9.35 -1.78 -0.39
N LYS A 139 10.39 -0.97 -0.20
CA LYS A 139 11.71 -1.19 -0.81
C LYS A 139 12.51 -2.36 -0.24
N ASP A 140 12.04 -3.02 0.83
CA ASP A 140 12.64 -4.24 1.38
C ASP A 140 11.64 -4.87 2.37
N ILE A 141 11.08 -6.05 2.08
CA ILE A 141 10.27 -6.80 3.07
C ILE A 141 11.12 -7.25 4.27
N GLU A 142 12.40 -7.58 4.05
CA GLU A 142 13.36 -7.79 5.15
C GLU A 142 13.47 -6.54 6.04
N SER A 143 13.28 -5.33 5.48
CA SER A 143 13.24 -4.11 6.28
C SER A 143 11.93 -3.92 7.05
N LEU A 144 10.80 -4.47 6.60
CA LEU A 144 9.53 -4.28 7.30
C LEU A 144 9.55 -5.05 8.62
N GLU A 145 9.97 -6.31 8.60
CA GLU A 145 10.10 -7.12 9.81
C GLU A 145 11.15 -6.52 10.75
N GLU A 146 12.32 -6.11 10.24
CA GLU A 146 13.34 -5.43 11.06
C GLU A 146 12.87 -4.07 11.61
N ARG A 147 12.12 -3.29 10.85
CA ARG A 147 11.56 -2.00 11.29
C ARG A 147 10.40 -2.18 12.26
N PHE A 148 9.63 -3.25 12.11
CA PHE A 148 8.45 -3.54 12.92
C PHE A 148 8.84 -4.20 14.25
N GLU A 149 9.93 -4.98 14.28
CA GLU A 149 10.35 -5.74 15.46
C GLU A 149 10.46 -4.90 16.75
N PRO A 150 11.01 -3.66 16.74
CA PRO A 150 11.02 -2.80 17.92
C PRO A 150 9.61 -2.45 18.45
N PHE A 151 8.59 -2.49 17.59
CA PHE A 151 7.21 -2.11 17.90
C PHE A 151 6.30 -3.33 18.14
N ARG A 152 6.67 -4.52 17.66
CA ARG A 152 5.84 -5.74 17.65
C ARG A 152 5.08 -5.97 18.96
N SER A 153 5.78 -5.96 20.09
CA SER A 153 5.16 -6.22 21.40
C SER A 153 4.11 -5.18 21.79
N ALA A 154 4.40 -3.89 21.56
CA ALA A 154 3.46 -2.81 21.83
C ALA A 154 2.26 -2.84 20.87
N PHE A 155 2.51 -3.20 19.60
CA PHE A 155 1.48 -3.33 18.58
C PHE A 155 0.49 -4.45 18.88
N ILE A 156 1.00 -5.65 19.19
CA ILE A 156 0.18 -6.80 19.62
C ILE A 156 -0.61 -6.46 20.88
N THR A 157 0.01 -5.77 21.85
CA THR A 157 -0.70 -5.33 23.07
C THR A 157 -1.87 -4.42 22.73
N CYS A 158 -1.64 -3.42 21.86
CA CYS A 158 -2.68 -2.51 21.39
C CYS A 158 -3.83 -3.25 20.69
N LEU A 159 -3.53 -4.23 19.83
CA LEU A 159 -4.52 -5.06 19.16
C LEU A 159 -5.34 -5.92 20.14
N LEU A 160 -4.67 -6.54 21.12
CA LEU A 160 -5.33 -7.35 22.15
C LEU A 160 -6.24 -6.50 23.06
N GLU A 161 -5.81 -5.29 23.43
CA GLU A 161 -6.63 -4.32 24.18
C GLU A 161 -7.90 -3.91 23.42
N ARG A 162 -7.87 -4.04 22.09
CA ARG A 162 -8.97 -3.79 21.15
C ARG A 162 -9.72 -5.07 20.76
N GLY A 163 -9.43 -6.19 21.42
CA GLY A 163 -10.12 -7.46 21.20
C GLY A 163 -9.76 -8.17 19.89
N ALA A 164 -8.71 -7.74 19.18
CA ALA A 164 -8.21 -8.45 18.01
C ALA A 164 -7.38 -9.67 18.44
N PRO A 165 -7.46 -10.80 17.71
CA PRO A 165 -6.78 -12.05 18.06
C PRO A 165 -5.29 -12.05 17.65
N ALA A 166 -4.55 -11.00 18.01
CA ALA A 166 -3.15 -10.84 17.63
C ALA A 166 -2.21 -11.78 18.40
N THR A 167 -1.26 -12.39 17.70
CA THR A 167 -0.27 -13.31 18.28
C THR A 167 1.16 -12.99 17.82
N GLN A 168 2.16 -13.56 18.50
CA GLN A 168 3.58 -13.27 18.23
C GLN A 168 4.12 -13.97 16.97
N ASP A 169 3.44 -15.02 16.52
CA ASP A 169 3.76 -15.80 15.33
C ASP A 169 3.17 -15.21 14.05
N MET A 170 2.29 -14.21 14.15
CA MET A 170 1.81 -13.45 13.00
C MET A 170 2.94 -12.59 12.41
N THR A 171 2.97 -12.54 11.09
CA THR A 171 3.82 -11.66 10.29
C THR A 171 3.41 -10.19 10.51
N PRO A 172 4.32 -9.23 10.22
CA PRO A 172 3.98 -7.81 10.26
C PRO A 172 2.76 -7.47 9.39
N ASP A 173 2.63 -8.07 8.21
CA ASP A 173 1.50 -7.86 7.30
C ASP A 173 0.17 -8.31 7.92
N GLU A 174 0.11 -9.52 8.48
CA GLU A 174 -1.09 -10.03 9.17
C GLU A 174 -1.50 -9.15 10.35
N LEU A 175 -0.52 -8.59 11.09
CA LEU A 175 -0.80 -7.67 12.20
C LEU A 175 -1.32 -6.31 11.69
N LEU A 176 -0.74 -5.78 10.62
CA LEU A 176 -1.16 -4.51 10.01
C LEU A 176 -2.56 -4.62 9.40
N GLU A 177 -2.89 -5.77 8.79
CA GLU A 177 -4.22 -6.08 8.29
C GLU A 177 -5.26 -6.09 9.42
N LEU A 178 -4.97 -6.76 10.54
CA LEU A 178 -5.84 -6.75 11.73
C LEU A 178 -6.09 -5.33 12.28
N ASP A 179 -5.08 -4.46 12.22
CA ASP A 179 -5.21 -3.06 12.64
C ASP A 179 -6.10 -2.25 11.67
N GLY A 180 -5.93 -2.47 10.36
CA GLY A 180 -6.73 -1.87 9.30
C GLY A 180 -8.21 -2.21 9.43
N ASP A 181 -8.53 -3.49 9.53
CA ASP A 181 -9.90 -3.97 9.70
C ASP A 181 -10.58 -3.34 10.93
N ARG A 182 -9.88 -3.30 12.06
CA ARG A 182 -10.46 -2.78 13.31
C ARG A 182 -10.60 -1.27 13.33
N ALA A 183 -9.64 -0.53 12.78
CA ALA A 183 -9.73 0.91 12.64
C ALA A 183 -10.92 1.31 11.75
N TYR A 184 -11.21 0.51 10.73
CA TYR A 184 -12.33 0.72 9.81
C TYR A 184 -13.70 0.43 10.47
N TYR A 185 -13.81 -0.61 11.29
CA TYR A 185 -15.11 -1.05 11.83
C TYR A 185 -15.51 -0.51 13.21
N GLU A 186 -14.58 -0.02 14.05
CA GLU A 186 -14.89 0.22 15.48
C GLU A 186 -14.86 1.68 15.98
N GLY A 187 -14.67 2.67 15.10
CA GLY A 187 -14.78 4.08 15.48
C GLY A 187 -13.79 4.54 16.56
N HIS A 188 -12.69 3.80 16.75
CA HIS A 188 -11.60 4.19 17.64
C HIS A 188 -10.76 5.30 17.00
N SER A 189 -10.35 6.28 17.82
CA SER A 189 -9.84 7.56 17.30
C SER A 189 -8.48 7.49 16.59
N LEU A 190 -7.71 6.40 16.75
CA LEU A 190 -6.41 6.20 16.07
C LEU A 190 -6.06 4.69 15.93
N PRO A 191 -5.60 4.23 14.75
CA PRO A 191 -5.11 2.86 14.54
C PRO A 191 -3.85 2.57 15.39
N CYS A 192 -3.55 1.29 15.68
CA CYS A 192 -2.41 0.88 16.50
C CYS A 192 -1.08 1.36 15.90
N VAL A 193 -0.95 1.43 14.58
CA VAL A 193 0.23 2.02 13.91
C VAL A 193 0.52 3.43 14.42
N ALA A 194 -0.52 4.25 14.59
CA ALA A 194 -0.40 5.61 15.09
C ALA A 194 -0.15 5.66 16.60
N VAL A 195 -0.65 4.70 17.38
CA VAL A 195 -0.44 4.63 18.83
C VAL A 195 1.00 4.27 19.17
N VAL A 196 1.57 3.29 18.46
CA VAL A 196 2.95 2.85 18.72
C VAL A 196 3.98 3.70 17.98
N GLY A 197 3.55 4.56 17.05
CA GLY A 197 4.43 5.41 16.25
C GLY A 197 5.19 4.64 15.17
N PHE A 198 4.59 3.59 14.63
CA PHE A 198 5.16 2.84 13.51
C PHE A 198 4.77 3.52 12.19
N ASP A 199 5.77 3.95 11.44
CA ASP A 199 5.58 4.49 10.10
C ASP A 199 5.58 3.35 9.07
N VAL A 200 4.42 3.11 8.47
CA VAL A 200 4.17 2.03 7.52
C VAL A 200 4.72 2.37 6.13
N ALA A 201 4.93 3.66 5.85
CA ALA A 201 5.61 4.14 4.65
C ALA A 201 7.06 4.54 5.00
N PRO A 202 8.09 4.13 4.25
CA PRO A 202 9.40 4.79 4.30
C PRO A 202 9.38 6.18 3.64
#